data_AF-A0A503E3Z2-F1
#
_entry.id   AF-A0A503E3Z2-F1
#
_cell.length_a   1.000
_cell.length_b   1.000
_cell.length_c   1.000
_cell.angle_alpha   90.00
_cell.angle_beta   90.00
_cell.angle_gamma   90.00
#
_symmetry.space_group_name_H-M   'P 1'
#
loop_
_entity.id
_entity.type
_entity.pdbx_description
1 polymer ?
#
loop_
_entity_poly.entity_id
_entity_poly.type
_entity_poly.pdbx_seq_one_letter_code
_entity_poly.pdbx_strand_id
1 'polypeptide(L)' 'MADIVNLRQARKQRARDDKAQTASRNRALHGRTKAEKERDRLIADKSERFVAGHHREKPAQPDDR' A
#
# COMPACT_ATOMS: atom_id res chain seq x y z
N MET A 1 -11.03 31.25 -21.53
CA MET A 1 -10.33 31.45 -20.24
C MET A 1 -9.69 30.12 -19.87
N ALA A 2 -8.41 30.11 -19.54
CA ALA A 2 -7.73 28.90 -19.08
C ALA A 2 -7.55 28.97 -17.56
N ASP A 3 -7.93 27.91 -16.85
CA ASP A 3 -7.72 27.82 -15.41
C ASP A 3 -6.23 27.56 -15.12
N ILE A 4 -5.56 28.57 -14.57
CA ILE A 4 -4.16 28.46 -14.16
C ILE A 4 -4.13 27.78 -12.79
N VAL A 5 -3.88 26.48 -12.77
CA VAL A 5 -3.72 25.71 -11.54
C VAL A 5 -2.30 25.77 -11.00
N ASN A 6 -2.17 26.12 -9.72
CA ASN A 6 -0.87 26.16 -9.04
C ASN A 6 -0.43 24.75 -8.60
N LEU A 7 0.48 24.16 -9.37
CA LEU A 7 1.01 22.82 -9.10
C LEU A 7 1.75 22.71 -7.75
N ARG A 8 2.33 23.80 -7.23
CA ARG A 8 2.98 23.79 -5.90
C ARG A 8 1.94 23.58 -4.80
N GLN A 9 0.79 24.25 -4.89
CA GLN A 9 -0.30 24.08 -3.93
C GLN A 9 -0.90 22.67 -4.02
N ALA A 10 -1.11 22.16 -5.24
CA ALA A 10 -1.61 20.80 -5.46
C ALA A 10 -0.69 19.74 -4.85
N ARG A 11 0.63 19.84 -5.09
CA ARG A 11 1.63 18.92 -4.49
C ARG A 11 1.64 19.01 -2.97
N LYS A 12 1.55 20.22 -2.41
CA LYS A 12 1.50 20.42 -0.95
C LYS A 12 0.26 19.79 -0.35
N GLN A 13 -0.89 19.91 -1.01
CA GLN A 13 -2.13 19.29 -0.54
C GLN A 13 -2.02 17.77 -0.54
N ARG A 14 -1.56 17.18 -1.64
CA ARG A 14 -1.31 15.74 -1.73
C ARG A 14 -0.39 15.25 -0.61
N ALA A 15 0.72 15.95 -0.35
CA ALA A 15 1.64 15.60 0.72
C ALA A 15 1.01 15.69 2.13
N ARG A 16 0.06 16.59 2.36
CA ARG A 16 -0.70 16.64 3.63
C ARG A 16 -1.67 15.48 3.74
N ASP A 17 -2.36 15.16 2.65
CA ASP A 17 -3.34 14.07 2.62
C ASP A 17 -2.64 12.72 2.85
N ASP A 18 -1.50 12.48 2.21
CA ASP A 18 -0.68 11.29 2.41
C ASP A 18 -0.23 11.14 3.87
N LYS A 19 0.18 12.25 4.52
CA LYS A 19 0.53 12.27 5.95
C LYS A 19 -0.69 11.97 6.83
N ALA A 20 -1.85 12.54 6.52
CA ALA A 20 -3.08 12.31 7.27
C ALA A 20 -3.52 10.84 7.18
N GLN A 21 -3.44 10.23 6.00
CA GLN A 21 -3.71 8.82 5.77
C GLN A 21 -2.72 7.91 6.52
N THR A 22 -1.44 8.27 6.53
CA THR A 22 -0.44 7.52 7.29
C THR A 22 -0.72 7.60 8.79
N ALA A 23 -1.07 8.79 9.29
CA ALA A 23 -1.41 8.99 10.69
C ALA A 23 -2.70 8.25 11.12
N SER A 24 -3.72 8.18 10.27
CA SER A 24 -4.94 7.41 10.55
C SER A 24 -4.66 5.91 10.62
N ARG A 25 -3.86 5.38 9.68
CA ARG A 25 -3.40 3.98 9.70
C ARG A 25 -2.61 3.69 10.96
N ASN A 26 -1.63 4.52 11.31
CA ASN A 26 -0.84 4.34 12.52
C ASN A 26 -1.71 4.38 13.77
N ARG A 27 -2.68 5.31 13.87
CA ARG A 27 -3.65 5.34 14.98
C ARG A 27 -4.45 4.04 15.11
N ALA A 28 -4.88 3.45 14.00
CA ALA A 28 -5.59 2.17 14.00
C ALA A 28 -4.71 0.95 14.32
N LEU A 29 -3.38 1.08 14.12
CA LEU A 29 -2.40 0.06 14.49
C LEU A 29 -1.94 0.20 15.95
N HIS A 30 -1.88 1.44 16.46
CA HIS A 30 -1.59 1.73 17.85
C HIS A 30 -2.75 1.24 18.74
N GLY A 31 -2.43 0.63 19.87
CA GLY A 31 -3.41 0.02 20.77
C GLY A 31 -3.71 -1.46 20.51
N ARG A 32 -3.25 -2.03 19.39
CA ARG A 32 -3.35 -3.49 19.16
C ARG A 32 -2.48 -4.27 20.15
N THR A 33 -3.07 -5.31 20.72
CA THR A 33 -2.41 -6.27 21.62
C THR A 33 -1.42 -7.15 20.85
N LYS A 34 -0.52 -7.85 21.56
CA LYS A 34 0.44 -8.77 20.92
C LYS A 34 -0.27 -9.89 20.15
N ALA A 35 -1.33 -10.45 20.72
CA ALA A 35 -2.09 -11.55 20.12
C ALA A 35 -2.78 -11.13 18.79
N GLU A 36 -3.27 -9.90 18.71
CA GLU A 36 -3.88 -9.38 17.47
C GLU A 36 -2.84 -9.18 16.37
N LYS A 37 -1.67 -8.63 16.70
CA LYS A 37 -0.56 -8.47 15.73
C LYS A 37 -0.07 -9.82 15.22
N GLU A 38 0.01 -10.83 16.09
CA GLU A 38 0.44 -12.17 15.73
C GLU A 38 -0.58 -12.89 14.84
N ARG A 39 -1.87 -12.76 15.16
CA ARG A 39 -2.96 -13.25 14.30
C ARG A 39 -2.87 -12.65 12.89
N ASP A 40 -2.72 -11.33 12.80
CA ASP A 40 -2.62 -10.63 11.51
C ASP A 40 -1.40 -11.11 10.71
N ARG A 41 -0.25 -11.30 11.37
CA ARG A 41 0.96 -11.85 10.75
C ARG A 41 0.72 -13.26 10.21
N LEU A 42 0.15 -14.16 11.00
CA LEU A 42 -0.09 -15.54 10.57
C LEU A 42 -1.06 -15.60 9.38
N ILE A 43 -2.06 -14.72 9.33
CA ILE A 43 -2.98 -14.59 8.21
C ILE A 43 -2.24 -14.10 6.95
N ALA A 44 -1.40 -13.07 7.10
CA ALA A 44 -0.59 -12.53 6.00
C ALA A 44 0.35 -13.61 5.44
N ASP A 45 1.10 -14.29 6.31
CA ASP A 45 2.03 -15.37 5.91
C ASP A 45 1.31 -16.51 5.19
N LYS A 46 0.13 -16.92 5.67
CA LYS A 46 -0.68 -17.95 5.00
C LYS A 46 -1.12 -17.49 3.62
N SER A 47 -1.56 -16.24 3.49
CA SER A 47 -1.99 -15.69 2.20
C SER A 47 -0.82 -15.59 1.21
N GLU A 48 0.35 -15.18 1.67
CA GLU A 48 1.56 -15.10 0.84
C GLU A 48 1.99 -16.48 0.36
N ARG A 49 2.04 -17.47 1.27
CA ARG A 49 2.34 -18.86 0.92
C ARG A 49 1.33 -19.45 -0.06
N PHE A 50 0.05 -19.15 0.11
CA PHE A 50 -1.00 -19.58 -0.80
C PHE A 50 -0.76 -19.02 -2.21
N VAL A 51 -0.54 -17.70 -2.32
CA VAL A 51 -0.27 -17.06 -3.61
C VAL A 51 1.02 -17.60 -4.23
N ALA A 52 2.11 -17.72 -3.45
CA ALA A 52 3.39 -18.23 -3.93
C ALA A 52 3.28 -19.68 -4.42
N GLY A 53 2.55 -20.55 -3.71
CA GLY A 53 2.32 -21.93 -4.14
C GLY A 53 1.49 -22.05 -5.42
N HIS A 54 0.71 -21.03 -5.76
CA HIS A 54 -0.08 -20.96 -7.00
C HIS A 54 0.54 -20.06 -8.07
N HIS A 55 1.67 -19.42 -7.79
CA HIS A 55 2.34 -18.55 -8.72
C HIS A 55 2.95 -19.39 -9.84
N ARG A 56 2.48 -19.16 -11.07
CA ARG A 56 3.06 -19.72 -12.28
C ARG A 56 3.88 -18.62 -12.94
N GLU A 57 5.14 -18.91 -13.25
CA GLU A 57 5.95 -18.01 -14.06
C GLU A 57 5.23 -17.80 -15.41
N LYS A 58 4.95 -16.54 -15.75
CA LYS A 58 4.56 -16.22 -17.12
C LYS A 58 5.76 -16.55 -18.01
N PRO A 59 5.58 -17.26 -19.14
CA PRO A 59 6.67 -17.42 -20.09
C PRO A 59 7.16 -16.03 -20.46
N ALA A 60 8.47 -15.83 -20.38
CA ALA A 60 9.11 -14.57 -20.76
C ALA A 60 8.64 -14.23 -22.18
N GLN A 61 7.79 -13.21 -22.28
CA GLN A 61 7.42 -12.67 -23.58
C GLN A 61 8.69 -11.99 -24.08
N PRO A 62 9.26 -12.41 -25.23
CA PRO A 62 10.44 -11.76 -25.76
C PRO A 62 10.07 -10.30 -25.98
N ASP A 63 10.92 -9.40 -25.46
CA ASP A 63 10.83 -7.96 -25.71
C ASP A 63 10.75 -7.73 -27.22
N ASP A 64 9.57 -7.34 -27.70
CA ASP A 64 9.44 -6.74 -29.03
C ASP A 64 10.11 -5.36 -28.98
N ARG A 65 11.10 -5.21 -29.86
CA ARG A 65 12.03 -4.08 -30.01
C ARG A 65 11.37 -2.70 -30.10
#